data_AF-F4XQ96-F1
#
_entry.id   AF-F4XQ96-F1
#
_cell.length_a   1.000
_cell.length_b   1.000
_cell.length_c   1.000
_cell.angle_alpha   90.00
_cell.angle_beta   90.00
_cell.angle_gamma   90.00
#
_symmetry.space_group_name_H-M   'P 1'
#
loop_
_entity.id
_entity.type
_entity.pdbx_description
1 polymer ?
#
loop_
_entity_poly.entity_id
_entity_poly.type
_entity_poly.pdbx_seq_one_letter_code
_entity_poly.pdbx_strand_id
1 'polypeptide(L)'
;MAAAGVKVPFGELLRQGDIPTIKPPVVIKPASSDNSCGVTLVKNVADYDAALKTAFEHSDQVLVEEYIELGREVRCGILVKEGELVGLP
;
A
#
# COMPACT_ATOMS: atom_id res chain seq x y z
N MET A 1 -2.71 5.34 -11.48
CA MET A 1 -3.22 3.96 -11.68
C MET A 1 -4.73 3.97 -11.89
N ALA A 2 -5.55 4.27 -10.87
CA ALA A 2 -7.01 4.28 -11.00
C ALA A 2 -7.52 5.18 -12.14
N ALA A 3 -7.00 6.42 -12.24
CA ALA A 3 -7.37 7.36 -13.31
C ALA A 3 -7.02 6.87 -14.73
N ALA A 4 -6.14 5.88 -14.85
CA ALA A 4 -5.78 5.24 -16.12
C ALA A 4 -6.57 3.93 -16.37
N GLY A 5 -7.59 3.63 -15.56
CA GLY A 5 -8.43 2.44 -15.68
C GLY A 5 -7.84 1.16 -15.07
N VAL A 6 -6.70 1.24 -14.36
CA VAL A 6 -6.09 0.10 -13.68
C VAL A 6 -6.83 -0.15 -12.36
N LYS A 7 -7.27 -1.40 -12.14
CA LYS A 7 -7.84 -1.83 -10.86
C LYS A 7 -6.78 -1.70 -9.76
N VAL A 8 -7.12 -0.98 -8.70
CA VAL A 8 -6.29 -0.81 -7.50
C VAL A 8 -7.16 -1.08 -6.28
N PRO A 9 -6.57 -1.51 -5.14
CA PRO A 9 -7.31 -1.53 -3.88
C PRO A 9 -7.80 -0.12 -3.56
N PHE A 10 -8.98 0.00 -2.95
CA PHE A 10 -9.39 1.25 -2.36
C PHE A 10 -8.45 1.57 -1.19
N GLY A 11 -8.08 2.84 -1.06
CA GLY A 11 -7.17 3.25 0.00
C GLY A 11 -7.28 4.73 0.34
N GLU A 12 -6.85 5.06 1.55
CA GLU A 12 -6.84 6.42 2.10
C GLU A 12 -5.45 6.77 2.62
N LEU A 13 -5.06 8.03 2.43
CA LEU A 13 -3.78 8.56 2.90
C LEU A 13 -4.01 9.32 4.20
N LEU A 14 -3.31 8.92 5.27
CA LEU A 14 -3.44 9.48 6.60
C LEU A 14 -2.15 10.19 7.03
N ARG A 15 -2.32 11.25 7.83
CA ARG A 15 -1.29 11.94 8.61
C ARG A 15 -1.53 11.71 10.10
N GLN A 16 -0.56 12.05 10.93
CA GLN A 16 -0.72 11.98 12.39
C GLN A 16 -1.94 12.79 12.84
N GLY A 17 -2.83 12.16 13.60
CA GLY A 17 -4.08 12.73 14.08
C GLY A 17 -5.30 12.44 13.19
N ASP A 18 -5.11 11.94 11.98
CA ASP A 18 -6.22 11.50 11.14
C ASP A 18 -6.84 10.19 11.70
N ILE A 19 -8.15 10.04 11.50
CA ILE A 19 -8.89 8.86 11.93
C ILE A 19 -9.17 7.99 10.69
N PRO A 20 -8.75 6.72 10.67
CA PRO A 20 -9.02 5.81 9.57
C PRO A 20 -10.53 5.56 9.39
N THR A 21 -10.97 5.46 8.14
CA THR A 21 -12.37 5.18 7.78
C THR A 21 -12.56 3.76 7.23
N ILE A 22 -11.49 3.13 6.72
CA ILE A 22 -11.54 1.78 6.14
C ILE A 22 -11.53 0.72 7.26
N LYS A 23 -12.48 -0.22 7.19
CA LYS A 23 -12.57 -1.34 8.14
C LYS A 23 -11.64 -2.49 7.73
N PRO A 24 -11.04 -3.21 8.71
CA PRO A 24 -10.23 -4.40 8.43
C PRO A 24 -11.00 -5.50 7.64
N PRO A 25 -10.29 -6.34 6.86
CA PRO A 25 -8.83 -6.41 6.77
C PRO A 25 -8.21 -5.32 5.87
N VAL A 26 -7.13 -4.69 6.35
CA VAL A 26 -6.40 -3.64 5.62
C VAL A 26 -4.89 -3.88 5.66
N VAL A 27 -4.19 -3.37 4.65
CA VAL A 27 -2.73 -3.23 4.64
C VAL A 27 -2.40 -1.78 4.98
N ILE A 28 -1.61 -1.59 6.03
CA ILE A 28 -1.09 -0.28 6.44
C ILE A 28 0.39 -0.23 6.08
N LYS A 29 0.82 0.81 5.33
CA LYS A 29 2.21 0.97 4.91
C LYS A 29 2.66 2.43 4.90
N PRO A 30 3.95 2.73 5.14
CA PRO A 30 4.48 4.07 5.01
C PRO A 30 4.42 4.51 3.54
N ALA A 31 3.88 5.70 3.26
CA ALA A 31 3.67 6.17 1.88
C ALA A 31 4.98 6.41 1.11
N SER A 32 6.07 6.71 1.81
CA SER A 32 7.40 6.95 1.23
C SER A 32 8.36 5.76 1.34
N SER A 33 7.89 4.58 1.76
CA SER A 33 8.74 3.38 1.83
C SER A 33 8.69 2.60 0.51
N ASP A 34 9.85 2.24 -0.02
CA ASP A 34 10.03 1.38 -1.19
C ASP A 34 10.29 -0.10 -0.82
N ASN A 35 10.25 -0.41 0.47
CA ASN A 35 10.53 -1.72 1.03
C ASN A 35 9.46 -2.14 2.05
N SER A 36 9.51 -3.39 2.51
CA SER A 36 8.50 -3.94 3.42
C SER A 36 8.59 -3.41 4.86
N CYS A 37 9.52 -2.51 5.20
CA CYS A 37 9.57 -1.91 6.54
C CYS A 37 8.34 -1.05 6.79
N GLY A 38 7.71 -1.24 7.96
CA GLY A 38 6.49 -0.56 8.35
C GLY A 38 5.20 -1.09 7.70
N VAL A 39 5.26 -2.14 6.87
CA VAL A 39 4.07 -2.75 6.26
C VAL A 39 3.42 -3.74 7.22
N THR A 40 2.15 -3.56 7.51
CA THR A 40 1.37 -4.42 8.43
C THR A 40 0.03 -4.82 7.84
N LEU A 41 -0.31 -6.11 7.89
CA LEU A 41 -1.66 -6.61 7.62
C LEU A 41 -2.49 -6.58 8.92
N VAL A 42 -3.47 -5.69 8.98
CA VAL A 42 -4.39 -5.53 10.11
C VAL A 42 -5.68 -6.29 9.82
N LYS A 43 -6.01 -7.27 10.67
CA LYS A 43 -7.23 -8.09 10.51
C LYS A 43 -8.38 -7.64 11.41
N ASN A 44 -8.08 -6.92 12.49
CA ASN A 44 -9.07 -6.46 13.46
C ASN A 44 -8.83 -5.00 13.84
N VAL A 45 -9.88 -4.30 14.24
CA VAL A 45 -9.82 -2.88 14.61
C VAL A 45 -8.89 -2.63 15.80
N ALA A 46 -8.74 -3.61 16.70
CA ALA A 46 -7.87 -3.50 17.86
C ALA A 46 -6.38 -3.33 17.52
N ASP A 47 -5.95 -3.79 16.33
CA ASP A 47 -4.54 -3.75 15.92
C ASP A 47 -4.19 -2.47 15.13
N TYR A 48 -5.18 -1.62 14.86
CA TYR A 48 -5.06 -0.48 13.96
C TYR A 48 -4.08 0.58 14.48
N ASP A 49 -4.24 1.00 15.75
CA ASP A 49 -3.42 2.04 16.36
C ASP A 49 -1.94 1.62 16.44
N ALA A 50 -1.69 0.36 16.77
CA ALA A 50 -0.34 -0.19 16.82
C ALA A 50 0.32 -0.22 15.43
N ALA A 51 -0.43 -0.62 14.40
CA ALA A 51 0.04 -0.66 13.02
C ALA A 51 0.28 0.75 12.44
N LEU A 52 -0.62 1.71 12.69
CA LEU A 52 -0.42 3.11 12.31
C LEU A 52 0.83 3.70 12.96
N LYS A 53 1.00 3.48 14.28
CA LYS A 53 2.19 3.95 14.99
C LYS A 53 3.47 3.42 14.33
N THR A 54 3.51 2.12 14.04
CA THR A 54 4.65 1.48 13.37
C THR A 54 4.90 2.10 11.99
N ALA A 55 3.87 2.34 11.20
CA ALA A 55 4.02 2.93 9.88
C ALA A 55 4.49 4.40 9.94
N PHE A 56 4.03 5.18 10.93
CA PHE A 56 4.44 6.57 11.14
C PHE A 56 5.87 6.71 11.68
N GLU A 57 6.49 5.65 12.22
CA GLU A 57 7.92 5.65 12.54
C GLU A 57 8.81 5.72 11.28
N HIS A 58 8.25 5.41 10.11
CA HIS A 58 8.97 5.34 8.84
C HIS A 58 8.58 6.43 7.81
N SER A 59 7.48 7.17 8.04
CA SER A 59 6.98 8.19 7.11
C SER A 59 5.99 9.14 7.79
N ASP A 60 5.96 10.41 7.40
CA ASP A 60 4.95 11.39 7.85
C ASP A 60 3.54 11.13 7.29
N GLN A 61 3.46 10.29 6.25
CA GLN A 61 2.22 9.87 5.61
C GLN A 61 2.13 8.35 5.55
N VAL A 62 0.96 7.81 5.87
CA VAL A 62 0.69 6.38 5.87
C VAL A 62 -0.47 6.09 4.94
N LEU A 63 -0.32 5.05 4.13
CA LEU A 63 -1.36 4.57 3.22
C LEU A 63 -2.05 3.36 3.86
N VAL A 64 -3.37 3.44 3.98
CA VAL A 64 -4.23 2.32 4.36
C VAL A 64 -4.94 1.85 3.11
N GLU A 65 -4.83 0.56 2.79
CA GLU A 65 -5.48 -0.06 1.63
C GLU A 65 -6.34 -1.25 2.08
N GLU A 66 -7.47 -1.47 1.40
CA GLU A 66 -8.22 -2.72 1.54
C GLU A 66 -7.33 -3.92 1.21
N TYR A 67 -7.35 -4.94 2.07
CA TYR A 67 -6.61 -6.15 1.81
C TYR A 67 -7.24 -6.93 0.65
N ILE A 68 -6.48 -7.13 -0.42
CA ILE A 68 -6.85 -8.06 -1.48
C ILE A 68 -6.53 -9.48 -1.00
N GLU A 69 -7.56 -10.33 -0.98
CA GLU A 69 -7.44 -11.73 -0.54
C GLU A 69 -6.35 -12.49 -1.30
N LEU A 70 -5.89 -13.58 -0.68
CA LEU A 70 -4.83 -14.44 -1.18
C LEU A 70 -5.00 -14.76 -2.68
N GLY A 71 -4.02 -14.30 -3.45
CA GLY A 71 -3.91 -14.55 -4.88
C GLY A 71 -2.44 -14.71 -5.27
N ARG A 72 -2.14 -14.40 -6.52
CA ARG A 72 -0.76 -14.45 -7.03
C ARG A 72 -0.22 -13.03 -7.14
N GLU A 73 0.90 -12.76 -6.48
CA GLU A 73 1.70 -11.58 -6.78
C GLU A 73 2.51 -11.84 -8.05
N VAL A 74 2.41 -10.94 -9.03
CA VAL A 74 3.18 -11.01 -10.28
C VAL A 74 3.94 -9.70 -10.43
N ARG A 75 5.25 -9.79 -10.63
CA ARG A 75 6.12 -8.65 -10.93
C ARG A 75 6.58 -8.78 -12.38
N CYS A 76 6.48 -7.70 -13.14
CA CYS A 76 6.93 -7.63 -14.53
C CYS A 76 7.96 -6.52 -14.64
N GLY A 77 9.18 -6.84 -15.05
CA GLY A 77 10.22 -5.85 -15.32
C GLY A 77 9.94 -5.16 -16.66
N ILE A 78 10.06 -3.84 -16.73
CA ILE A 78 9.91 -3.08 -17.97
C ILE A 78 11.24 -2.36 -18.26
N LEU A 79 11.72 -2.44 -19.50
CA LEU A 79 12.92 -1.77 -19.98
C LEU A 79 12.55 -0.77 -21.08
N VAL A 80 13.17 0.41 -21.07
CA VAL A 80 13.16 1.30 -22.25
C VAL A 80 14.32 0.91 -23.16
N LYS A 81 14.03 0.45 -24.38
CA LYS A 81 15.04 0.15 -25.40
C LYS A 81 14.71 0.96 -26.66
N GLU A 82 15.66 1.79 -27.09
CA GLU A 82 15.50 2.61 -28.31
C GLU A 82 14.24 3.52 -28.30
N GLY A 83 13.81 3.95 -27.11
CA GLY A 83 12.62 4.79 -26.94
C GLY A 83 11.30 4.03 -26.76
N GLU A 84 11.31 2.70 -26.87
CA GLU A 84 10.12 1.85 -26.67
C GLU A 84 10.16 1.10 -25.34
N LEU A 85 8.98 0.88 -24.74
CA LEU A 85 8.81 0.08 -23.51
C LEU A 85 8.70 -1.41 -23.85
N VAL A 86 9.59 -2.23 -23.28
CA VAL A 86 9.66 -3.68 -23.49
C VAL A 86 9.48 -4.41 -22.16
N GLY A 87 8.52 -5.34 -22.09
CA GLY A 87 8.35 -6.24 -20.94
C GLY A 87 9.40 -7.35 -20.93
N LEU A 88 10.04 -7.55 -19.78
CA LEU A 88 10.97 -8.65 -19.53
C LEU A 88 10.19 -9.94 -19.21
N PRO A 89 10.72 -11.12 -19.60
CA PRO A 89 10.11 -12.41 -19.30
C PRO A 89 10.04 -12.71 -17.81
#